data_AF-A0AAP9J2T6-F1
#
_entry.id   AF-A0AAP9J2T6-F1
#
_cell.length_a   1.000
_cell.length_b   1.000
_cell.length_c   1.000
_cell.angle_alpha   90.00
_cell.angle_beta   90.00
_cell.angle_gamma   90.00
#
_symmetry.space_group_name_H-M   'P 1'
#
loop_
_entity.id
_entity.type
_entity.pdbx_description
1 polymer ?
#
loop_
_entity_poly.entity_id
_entity_poly.type
_entity_poly.pdbx_seq_one_letter_code
_entity_poly.pdbx_strand_id
1 'polypeptide(L)' 'MRPLQISADTAVKLSQALGVPIEQLMHMPQHILMKKLAELAAAEAKQEPAEPPADSDGERSQ' A
#
# COMPACT_ATOMS: atom_id res chain seq x y z
N MET A 1 -8.56 -27.30 0.22
CA MET A 1 -8.03 -25.91 0.18
C MET A 1 -8.31 -25.28 1.52
N ARG A 2 -7.29 -24.72 2.18
CA ARG A 2 -7.45 -24.07 3.50
C ARG A 2 -8.25 -22.77 3.26
N PRO A 3 -9.37 -22.53 3.96
CA PRO A 3 -10.17 -21.33 3.76
C PRO A 3 -9.29 -20.10 4.00
N LEU A 4 -9.44 -19.09 3.14
CA LEU A 4 -8.75 -17.82 3.28
C LEU A 4 -9.15 -17.22 4.64
N GLN A 5 -8.18 -17.08 5.54
CA GLN A 5 -8.35 -16.50 6.87
C GLN A 5 -8.30 -14.96 6.77
N ILE A 6 -9.06 -14.37 5.85
CA ILE A 6 -9.18 -12.91 5.74
C ILE A 6 -10.54 -12.49 6.31
N SER A 7 -10.49 -11.59 7.30
CA SER A 7 -11.69 -10.99 7.85
C SER A 7 -12.33 -10.06 6.82
N ALA A 8 -13.65 -9.88 6.89
CA ALA A 8 -14.37 -8.96 6.01
C ALA A 8 -13.80 -7.52 6.06
N ASP A 9 -13.42 -7.06 7.26
CA ASP A 9 -12.78 -5.75 7.47
C ASP A 9 -11.45 -5.62 6.70
N THR A 10 -10.62 -6.66 6.73
CA THR A 10 -9.36 -6.70 6.01
C THR A 10 -9.58 -6.72 4.49
N ALA A 11 -10.60 -7.44 4.03
CA ALA A 11 -10.97 -7.47 2.61
C ALA A 11 -11.44 -6.11 2.09
N VAL A 12 -12.21 -5.35 2.87
CA VAL A 12 -12.64 -3.98 2.52
C VAL A 12 -11.45 -3.03 2.43
N LYS A 13 -10.52 -3.10 3.38
CA LYS A 13 -9.32 -2.24 3.36
C LYS A 13 -8.42 -2.54 2.17
N LEU A 14 -8.23 -3.83 1.87
CA LEU A 14 -7.47 -4.27 0.69
C LEU A 14 -8.14 -3.90 -0.63
N SER A 15 -9.47 -4.02 -0.72
CA SER A 15 -10.22 -3.66 -1.93
C SER A 15 -10.06 -2.18 -2.25
N GLN A 16 -10.11 -1.32 -1.23
CA GLN A 16 -9.88 0.12 -1.34
C GLN A 16 -8.43 0.46 -1.70
N ALA A 17 -7.46 -0.13 -1.00
CA ALA A 17 -6.04 0.14 -1.24
C ALA A 17 -5.57 -0.32 -2.63
N LEU A 18 -6.13 -1.43 -3.14
CA LEU A 18 -5.80 -1.98 -4.45
C LEU A 18 -6.68 -1.44 -5.59
N GLY A 19 -7.79 -0.76 -5.27
CA GLY A 19 -8.81 -0.38 -6.25
C GLY A 19 -9.49 -1.57 -6.94
N VAL A 20 -9.63 -2.71 -6.25
CA VAL A 20 -10.18 -3.96 -6.79
C VAL A 20 -11.50 -4.29 -6.07
N PRO A 21 -12.56 -4.75 -6.74
CA PRO A 21 -13.82 -5.11 -6.08
C PRO A 21 -13.68 -6.24 -5.07
N ILE A 22 -14.47 -6.18 -3.99
CA ILE A 22 -14.38 -7.11 -2.86
C ILE A 22 -14.82 -8.53 -3.24
N GLU A 23 -15.81 -8.68 -4.13
CA GLU A 23 -16.24 -9.97 -4.66
C GLU A 23 -15.07 -10.70 -5.31
N GLN A 24 -14.28 -9.98 -6.11
CA GLN A 24 -13.09 -10.55 -6.76
C GLN A 24 -12.01 -10.90 -5.74
N LEU A 25 -11.86 -10.10 -4.68
CA LEU A 25 -10.90 -10.35 -3.61
C LEU A 25 -11.23 -11.63 -2.82
N MET A 26 -12.52 -11.89 -2.58
CA MET A 26 -13.01 -13.06 -1.85
C MET A 26 -12.84 -14.37 -2.64
N HIS A 27 -12.83 -14.30 -3.97
CA HIS A 27 -12.55 -15.45 -4.85
C HIS A 27 -11.06 -15.58 -5.20
N MET A 28 -10.23 -14.63 -4.75
CA MET A 28 -8.83 -14.57 -5.12
C MET A 28 -8.00 -15.61 -4.36
N PRO A 29 -7.15 -16.38 -5.05
CA PRO A 29 -6.27 -17.33 -4.37
C PRO A 29 -5.20 -16.60 -3.54
N GLN A 30 -4.82 -17.21 -2.42
CA GLN A 30 -3.96 -16.60 -1.38
C GLN A 30 -2.63 -16.05 -1.92
N HIS A 31 -1.99 -16.74 -2.87
CA HIS A 31 -0.71 -16.32 -3.41
C HIS A 31 -0.81 -15.03 -4.25
N ILE A 32 -1.96 -14.76 -4.88
CA ILE A 32 -2.19 -13.51 -5.62
C ILE A 32 -2.39 -12.35 -4.66
N LEU A 33 -3.10 -12.57 -3.55
CA LEU A 33 -3.24 -11.56 -2.48
C LEU A 33 -1.87 -11.18 -1.92
N MET A 34 -1.00 -12.16 -1.68
CA MET A 34 0.38 -11.89 -1.21
C MET A 34 1.19 -11.06 -2.21
N LYS A 35 1.07 -11.35 -3.52
CA LYS A 35 1.74 -10.57 -4.55
C LYS A 35 1.23 -9.11 -4.57
N LYS A 36 -0.08 -8.91 -4.50
CA LYS A 36 -0.70 -7.59 -4.45
C LYS A 36 -0.34 -6.79 -3.20
N LEU A 37 -0.25 -7.45 -2.05
CA LEU A 37 0.20 -6.84 -0.80
C LEU A 37 1.68 -6.40 -0.90
N ALA A 38 2.54 -7.22 -1.51
CA ALA A 38 3.93 -6.86 -1.76
C ALA A 38 4.06 -5.69 -2.75
N GLU A 39 3.23 -5.66 -3.80
CA GLU A 39 3.16 -4.52 -4.74
C GLU A 39 2.71 -3.24 -4.04
N LEU A 40 1.74 -3.32 -3.13
CA LEU A 40 1.28 -2.20 -2.30
C LEU A 40 2.38 -1.67 -1.38
N ALA A 41 3.02 -2.57 -0.60
CA ALA A 41 4.08 -2.18 0.31
C ALA A 41 5.28 -1.56 -0.43
N ALA A 42 5.61 -2.06 -1.62
CA ALA A 42 6.63 -1.47 -2.48
C ALA A 42 6.22 -0.11 -3.05
N ALA A 43 4.93 0.10 -3.33
CA ALA A 43 4.40 1.39 -3.76
C ALA A 43 4.40 2.42 -2.63
N GLU A 44 3.98 2.03 -1.41
CA GLU A 44 4.03 2.90 -0.22
C GLU A 44 5.48 3.30 0.11
N ALA A 45 6.44 2.38 0.05
CA ALA A 45 7.86 2.67 0.24
C ALA A 45 8.45 3.62 -0.83
N LYS A 46 7.76 3.79 -1.96
CA LYS A 46 8.17 4.68 -3.05
C LYS A 46 7.35 5.98 -3.08
N GLN A 47 6.32 6.09 -2.24
CA GLN A 47 5.44 7.24 -2.08
C GLN A 47 5.63 7.95 -0.73
N GLU A 48 6.80 7.83 -0.10
CA GLU A 48 7.27 8.97 0.69
C GLU A 48 7.59 10.08 -0.32
N PRO A 49 6.85 11.22 -0.33
CA PRO A 49 7.42 12.39 -0.92
C PRO A 49 8.66 12.67 -0.07
N ALA A 50 9.83 12.57 -0.68
CA ALA A 50 10.98 13.29 -0.22
C ALA A 50 10.55 14.75 -0.09
N GLU A 51 10.11 15.15 1.10
CA GLU A 51 10.17 16.53 1.53
C GLU A 51 11.65 16.89 1.34
N PRO A 52 12.00 17.78 0.39
CA PRO A 52 13.37 18.24 0.34
C PRO A 52 13.66 18.86 1.72
N PRO A 53 14.80 18.55 2.35
CA PRO A 53 15.22 19.35 3.48
C PRO A 53 15.35 20.77 2.92
N ALA A 54 14.46 21.65 3.34
CA ALA A 54 14.57 23.08 3.09
C ALA A 54 15.71 23.60 3.98
N ASP A 55 16.92 23.15 3.68
CA ASP A 55 18.14 23.81 4.07
C ASP A 55 18.50 24.72 2.89
N SER A 56 18.07 25.97 3.01
CA SER A 56 18.67 27.06 2.26
C SER A 56 19.31 27.98 3.29
N ASP A 57 20.54 27.62 3.62
CA ASP A 57 21.63 28.52 3.96
C ASP A 57 21.37 29.96 3.51
N GLY A 58 21.15 30.81 4.51
CA GLY A 58 21.07 32.25 4.38
C GLY A 58 22.10 32.94 5.27
N GLU A 59 23.33 32.42 5.34
CA GLU A 59 24.47 33.28 5.69
C GLU A 59 24.61 34.34 4.59
N ARG A 60 24.07 35.54 4.84
CA ARG A 60 24.53 36.75 4.17
C ARG A 60 24.70 37.87 5.18
N SER A 61 25.96 38.09 5.50
CA SER A 61 26.56 39.25 6.16
C SER A 61 25.80 40.57 5.94
N GLN A 62 25.46 41.26 7.03
CA GLN A 62 25.96 42.59 7.42
C GLN A 62 25.24 43.10 8.66
#